data_AF-A0A958NFM3-F1
#
_entry.id   AF-A0A958NFM3-F1
#
_cell.length_a   1.000
_cell.length_b   1.000
_cell.length_c   1.000
_cell.angle_alpha   90.00
_cell.angle_beta   90.00
_cell.angle_gamma   90.00
#
_symmetry.space_group_name_H-M   'P 1'
#
loop_
_entity.id
_entity.type
_entity.pdbx_description
1 polymer ?
#
loop_
_entity_poly.entity_id
_entity_poly.type
_entity_poly.pdbx_seq_one_letter_code
_entity_poly.pdbx_strand_id
1 'polypeptide(L)' 'MIKPEKGNLLIAEPSIIGDISFNRAVILLADHNALGSVGFILNKPLEYNLK' A
#
# COMPACT_ATOMS: atom_id res chain seq x y z
N MET A 1 11.24 9.75 -13.28
CA MET A 1 10.26 8.95 -12.50
C MET A 1 11.03 7.91 -11.71
N ILE A 2 10.81 7.84 -10.41
CA ILE A 2 11.40 6.79 -9.55
C ILE A 2 10.59 5.51 -9.79
N LYS A 3 11.25 4.39 -10.10
CA LYS A 3 10.59 3.10 -10.23
C LYS A 3 10.30 2.54 -8.82
N PRO A 4 9.16 1.88 -8.60
CA PRO A 4 8.89 1.24 -7.33
C PRO A 4 9.91 0.13 -7.08
N GLU A 5 10.42 0.07 -5.86
CA GLU A 5 11.31 -0.98 -5.38
C GLU A 5 10.89 -1.40 -3.97
N LYS A 6 11.36 -2.59 -3.55
CA LYS A 6 11.17 -3.07 -2.18
C LYS A 6 11.66 -2.03 -1.17
N GLY A 7 10.84 -1.76 -0.17
CA GLY A 7 11.08 -0.77 0.88
C GLY A 7 10.57 0.64 0.55
N ASN A 8 10.11 0.91 -0.68
CA ASN A 8 9.47 2.19 -0.97
C ASN A 8 8.10 2.31 -0.28
N LEU A 9 7.76 3.54 0.08
CA LEU A 9 6.41 3.92 0.50
C LEU A 9 5.65 4.49 -0.70
N LEU A 10 4.49 3.91 -0.98
CA LEU A 10 3.54 4.43 -1.96
C LEU A 10 2.45 5.19 -1.20
N ILE A 11 2.23 6.45 -1.57
CA ILE A 11 1.22 7.32 -0.96
C ILE A 11 0.10 7.50 -1.99
N ALA A 12 -1.09 6.99 -1.67
CA ALA A 12 -2.24 7.14 -2.53
C ALA A 12 -2.78 8.58 -2.46
N GLU A 13 -3.09 9.14 -3.63
CA GLU A 13 -3.76 10.43 -3.70
C GLU A 13 -5.16 10.35 -3.07
N PRO A 14 -5.61 11.42 -2.38
CA PRO A 14 -6.98 11.51 -1.95
C PRO A 14 -7.88 11.69 -3.18
N SER A 15 -8.82 10.78 -3.41
CA SER A 15 -9.91 10.81 -4.43
C SER A 15 -9.85 9.86 -5.65
N ILE A 16 -9.41 8.62 -5.47
CA ILE A 16 -9.90 7.56 -6.36
C ILE A 16 -11.35 7.27 -5.96
N ILE A 17 -12.31 7.92 -6.64
CA ILE A 17 -13.75 7.70 -6.43
C ILE A 17 -14.04 6.21 -6.59
N GLY A 18 -14.63 5.59 -5.56
CA GLY A 18 -14.97 4.17 -5.54
C GLY A 18 -13.89 3.23 -5.00
N ASP A 19 -12.67 3.72 -4.69
CA ASP A 19 -11.62 2.89 -4.09
C ASP A 19 -11.55 3.06 -2.56
N ILE A 20 -12.35 2.29 -1.85
CA ILE A 20 -12.39 2.32 -0.38
C ILE A 20 -11.10 1.72 0.21
N SER A 21 -10.51 0.75 -0.49
CA SER A 21 -9.36 -0.03 -0.02
C SER A 21 -8.07 0.78 -0.02
N PHE A 22 -7.80 1.57 -1.06
CA PHE A 22 -6.53 2.29 -1.21
C PHE A 22 -6.64 3.82 -1.09
N ASN A 23 -7.85 4.41 -1.01
CA ASN A 23 -7.99 5.85 -0.76
C ASN A 23 -7.20 6.27 0.50
N ARG A 24 -6.30 7.27 0.33
CA ARG A 24 -5.41 7.80 1.38
C ARG A 24 -4.54 6.72 2.04
N ALA A 25 -4.33 5.57 1.41
CA ALA A 25 -3.48 4.52 1.95
C ALA A 25 -1.99 4.90 1.82
N VAL A 26 -1.22 4.54 2.84
CA VAL A 26 0.24 4.48 2.81
C VAL A 26 0.62 3.02 2.75
N ILE A 27 1.28 2.61 1.66
CA ILE A 27 1.62 1.21 1.38
C ILE A 27 3.13 1.05 1.45
N LEU A 28 3.63 0.11 2.25
CA LEU A 28 5.02 -0.33 2.21
C LEU A 28 5.17 -1.47 1.21
N LEU A 29 6.01 -1.31 0.19
CA LEU A 29 6.36 -2.40 -0.72
C LEU A 29 7.27 -3.41 -0.02
N ALA A 30 6.75 -4.60 0.23
CA ALA A 30 7.48 -5.72 0.83
C ALA A 30 8.30 -6.49 -0.20
N ASP A 31 7.81 -6.56 -1.44
CA ASP A 31 8.51 -7.09 -2.59
C ASP A 31 8.03 -6.45 -3.89
N HIS A 32 8.92 -6.39 -4.89
CA HIS A 32 8.60 -5.94 -6.25
C HIS A 32 9.52 -6.66 -7.24
N ASN A 33 8.92 -7.41 -8.15
CA ASN A 33 9.64 -8.16 -9.17
C ASN A 33 8.81 -8.23 -10.47
N ALA A 34 9.33 -8.94 -11.48
CA ALA A 34 8.68 -9.04 -12.79
C ALA A 34 7.28 -9.70 -12.76
N LEU A 35 6.95 -10.46 -11.71
CA LEU A 35 5.64 -11.08 -11.54
C LEU A 35 4.63 -10.13 -10.88
N GLY A 36 5.10 -9.10 -10.18
CA GLY A 36 4.24 -8.11 -9.52
C GLY A 36 4.83 -7.53 -8.24
N SER A 37 3.95 -6.91 -7.45
CA SER A 37 4.29 -6.26 -6.18
C SER A 37 3.46 -6.81 -5.04
N VAL A 38 4.07 -6.91 -3.87
CA VAL A 38 3.38 -7.21 -2.61
C VAL A 38 3.68 -6.09 -1.63
N GLY A 39 2.67 -5.64 -0.89
CA GLY A 39 2.84 -4.57 0.10
C GLY A 39 1.78 -4.59 1.19
N PHE A 40 2.03 -3.80 2.22
CA PHE A 40 1.19 -3.70 3.42
C PHE A 40 0.65 -2.28 3.58
N ILE A 41 -0.66 -2.15 3.83
CA ILE A 41 -1.26 -0.86 4.20
C ILE A 41 -0.91 -0.58 5.66
N LEU A 42 -0.29 0.56 5.93
CA LEU A 42 0.20 0.93 7.26
C LEU A 42 -0.80 1.78 8.07
N ASN A 43 -1.70 2.49 7.40
CA ASN A 43 -2.53 3.53 8.02
C ASN A 43 -4.04 3.24 7.99
N LYS A 44 -4.42 1.96 7.82
CA LYS A 44 -5.81 1.49 7.92
C LYS A 44 -5.85 0.28 8.88
N PRO A 45 -5.90 0.51 10.20
CA PRO A 45 -5.91 -0.57 11.18
C PRO A 45 -7.17 -1.42 11.04
N LEU A 46 -7.02 -2.73 11.22
CA LEU A 46 -8.13 -3.66 11.33
C LEU A 46 -8.59 -3.75 12.78
N GLU A 47 -9.87 -4.03 13.00
CA GLU A 47 -10.42 -4.36 14.32
C GLU A 47 -10.08 -5.81 14.70
N TYR A 48 -8.80 -6.17 14.59
CA TYR A 48 -8.29 -7.51 14.89
C TYR A 48 -7.03 -7.41 15.73
N ASN A 49 -6.98 -8.19 16.81
CA ASN A 49 -5.82 -8.32 17.67
C ASN A 49 -5.17 -9.70 17.44
N LEU A 50 -3.85 -9.74 17.47
CA LEU A 50 -3.12 -11.00 17.53
C LEU A 50 -3.41 -11.69 18.87
N LYS A 51 -3.53 -13.02 18.84
CA LYS A 51 -3.67 -13.84 20.05
C LYS A 51 -2.34 -14.05 20.76
#